data_AF-A0A7R6PN94-F1
#
_entry.id   AF-A0A7R6PN94-F1
#
_cell.length_a   1.000
_cell.length_b   1.000
_cell.length_c   1.000
_cell.angle_alpha   90.00
_cell.angle_beta   90.00
_cell.angle_gamma   90.00
#
_symmetry.space_group_name_H-M   'P 1'
#
loop_
_entity.id
_entity.type
_entity.pdbx_description
1 polymer ?
#
loop_
_entity_poly.entity_id
_entity_poly.type
_entity_poly.pdbx_seq_one_letter_code
_entity_poly.pdbx_strand_id
1 'polypeptide(L)'
;MTKAQNGDKVRVHYTGTLDSGEVFDSSYEREPLEFVIGEGKLIPGFEKAVEGMEVGEKKNIKIPYQEAYGEKRDELMLEVPKTDLPEGLEPQVGMQFQLNTPTGGTIIAELTEVRDETVILDANHPLSGKDLNFEIELVEIVSPIIT
;
A
#
# COMPACT_ATOMS: atom_id res chain seq x y z
N MET A 1 20.98 -23.03 -6.92
CA MET A 1 20.95 -21.70 -6.30
C MET A 1 19.94 -21.75 -5.17
N THR A 2 20.14 -20.99 -4.09
CA THR A 2 19.18 -20.94 -2.97
C THR A 2 18.00 -20.09 -3.41
N LYS A 3 16.78 -20.62 -3.23
CA LYS A 3 15.54 -19.90 -3.50
C LYS A 3 15.03 -19.28 -2.20
N ALA A 4 14.43 -18.10 -2.30
CA ALA A 4 13.77 -17.47 -1.16
C ALA A 4 12.60 -18.32 -0.67
N GLN A 5 12.45 -18.48 0.63
CA GLN A 5 11.40 -19.27 1.26
C GLN A 5 10.76 -18.52 2.43
N ASN A 6 9.59 -18.98 2.87
CA ASN A 6 8.94 -18.44 4.06
C ASN A 6 9.90 -18.42 5.28
N GLY A 7 9.92 -17.32 6.01
CA GLY A 7 10.81 -17.07 7.13
C GLY A 7 12.18 -16.48 6.75
N ASP A 8 12.56 -16.49 5.47
CA ASP A 8 13.79 -15.83 5.04
C ASP A 8 13.65 -14.31 5.13
N LYS A 9 14.72 -13.67 5.61
CA LYS A 9 14.91 -12.24 5.44
C LYS A 9 15.49 -11.95 4.06
N VAL A 10 14.82 -11.12 3.28
CA VAL A 10 15.19 -10.79 1.91
C VAL A 10 15.27 -9.29 1.67
N ARG A 11 16.00 -8.90 0.63
CA ARG A 11 16.06 -7.52 0.12
C ARG A 11 15.66 -7.49 -1.33
N VAL A 12 14.74 -6.60 -1.68
CA VAL A 12 14.22 -6.48 -3.04
C VAL A 12 14.24 -5.05 -3.54
N HIS A 13 14.52 -4.88 -4.82
CA HIS A 13 14.08 -3.69 -5.55
C HIS A 13 12.71 -3.94 -6.17
N TYR A 14 11.90 -2.90 -6.30
CA TYR A 14 10.62 -2.98 -6.97
C TYR A 14 10.22 -1.65 -7.61
N THR A 15 9.33 -1.75 -8.58
CA THR A 15 8.53 -0.62 -9.09
C THR A 15 7.06 -1.05 -9.13
N GLY A 16 6.22 -0.29 -8.45
CA GLY A 16 4.78 -0.49 -8.40
C GLY A 16 4.06 0.47 -9.36
N THR A 17 3.17 -0.08 -10.19
CA THR A 17 2.37 0.67 -11.16
C THR A 17 0.89 0.32 -11.08
N LEU A 18 0.04 1.29 -11.42
CA LEU A 18 -1.39 1.07 -11.67
C LEU A 18 -1.60 0.52 -13.08
N ASP A 19 -2.79 -0.03 -13.37
CA ASP A 19 -3.17 -0.45 -14.73
C ASP A 19 -3.15 0.70 -15.75
N SER A 20 -3.17 1.96 -15.29
CA SER A 20 -2.96 3.14 -16.14
C SER A 20 -1.51 3.33 -16.60
N GLY A 21 -0.55 2.59 -16.03
CA GLY A 21 0.88 2.78 -16.21
C GLY A 21 1.50 3.82 -15.27
N GLU A 22 0.70 4.46 -14.42
CA GLU A 22 1.19 5.40 -13.41
C GLU A 22 2.03 4.68 -12.36
N VAL A 23 3.26 5.13 -12.13
CA VAL A 23 4.14 4.64 -11.05
C VAL A 23 3.69 5.31 -9.75
N PHE A 24 3.27 4.50 -8.78
CA PHE A 24 2.90 5.02 -7.45
C PHE A 24 4.05 4.94 -6.44
N ASP A 25 5.00 4.01 -6.64
CA ASP A 25 6.18 3.87 -5.79
C ASP A 25 7.28 3.07 -6.50
N SER A 26 8.54 3.36 -6.14
CA SER A 26 9.71 2.60 -6.60
C SER A 26 10.81 2.65 -5.55
N SER A 27 11.54 1.55 -5.38
CA SER A 27 12.68 1.51 -4.47
C SER A 27 14.04 1.73 -5.13
N TYR A 28 14.12 1.90 -6.45
CA TYR A 28 15.40 2.05 -7.16
C TYR A 28 16.17 3.35 -6.84
N GLU A 29 15.49 4.37 -6.31
CA GLU A 29 16.12 5.62 -5.87
C GLU A 29 16.51 5.61 -4.38
N ARG A 30 16.34 4.47 -3.69
CA ARG A 30 16.61 4.30 -2.26
C ARG A 30 17.21 2.91 -1.97
N GLU A 31 17.47 2.61 -0.71
CA GLU A 31 17.91 1.28 -0.29
C GLU A 31 16.85 0.21 -0.63
N PRO A 32 17.26 -1.03 -0.98
CA PRO A 32 16.35 -2.14 -1.18
C PRO A 32 15.38 -2.32 -0.01
N LEU A 33 14.15 -2.69 -0.31
CA LEU A 33 13.17 -3.03 0.72
C LEU A 33 13.57 -4.32 1.41
N GLU A 34 13.89 -4.25 2.70
CA GLU A 34 14.17 -5.42 3.55
C GLU A 34 12.90 -5.87 4.28
N PHE A 35 12.54 -7.15 4.16
CA PHE A 35 11.43 -7.74 4.90
C PHE A 35 11.65 -9.25 5.12
N VAL A 36 10.80 -9.86 5.94
CA VAL A 36 10.78 -11.31 6.16
C VAL A 36 9.56 -11.90 5.48
N ILE A 37 9.76 -12.91 4.64
CA ILE A 37 8.67 -13.54 3.88
C ILE A 37 7.75 -14.28 4.86
N GLY A 38 6.44 -13.99 4.82
CA GLY A 38 5.44 -14.63 5.66
C GLY A 38 5.18 -13.94 6.99
N GLU A 39 5.84 -12.81 7.30
CA GLU A 39 5.52 -12.02 8.50
C GLU A 39 4.22 -11.20 8.36
N GLY A 40 3.69 -11.05 7.14
CA GLY A 40 2.47 -10.28 6.91
C GLY A 40 2.64 -8.79 7.15
N LYS A 41 3.87 -8.28 6.96
CA LYS A 41 4.19 -6.84 7.04
C LYS A 41 3.91 -6.13 5.72
N LEU A 42 3.91 -6.87 4.61
CA LEU A 42 3.58 -6.37 3.29
C LEU A 42 2.27 -6.99 2.80
N ILE A 43 1.80 -6.51 1.65
CA ILE A 43 0.61 -7.07 1.02
C ILE A 43 0.83 -8.55 0.65
N PRO A 44 -0.16 -9.43 0.87
CA PRO A 44 -0.01 -10.87 0.69
C PRO A 44 0.51 -11.29 -0.69
N GLY A 45 0.04 -10.64 -1.76
CA GLY A 45 0.45 -10.97 -3.12
C GLY A 45 1.93 -10.66 -3.38
N PHE A 46 2.50 -9.66 -2.71
CA PHE A 46 3.90 -9.28 -2.85
C PHE A 46 4.81 -10.30 -2.17
N GLU A 47 4.50 -10.69 -0.93
CA GLU A 47 5.28 -11.71 -0.21
C GLU A 47 5.26 -13.06 -0.95
N LYS A 48 4.08 -13.49 -1.42
CA LYS A 48 3.93 -14.70 -2.26
C LYS A 48 4.73 -14.65 -3.56
N ALA A 49 4.89 -13.46 -4.14
CA ALA A 49 5.60 -13.31 -5.40
C ALA A 49 7.10 -13.52 -5.28
N VAL A 50 7.66 -13.10 -4.14
CA VAL A 50 9.08 -13.21 -3.80
C VAL A 50 9.45 -14.63 -3.38
N GLU A 51 8.51 -15.36 -2.77
CA GLU A 51 8.70 -16.77 -2.46
C GLU A 51 9.06 -17.58 -3.74
N GLY A 52 10.14 -18.35 -3.65
CA GLY A 52 10.67 -19.16 -4.75
C GLY A 52 11.59 -18.45 -5.73
N MET A 53 11.79 -17.12 -5.61
CA MET A 53 12.73 -16.36 -6.44
C MET A 53 14.18 -16.69 -6.10
N GLU A 54 15.05 -16.61 -7.11
CA GLU A 54 16.51 -16.68 -6.95
C GLU A 54 17.13 -15.28 -6.88
N VAL A 55 18.27 -15.16 -6.20
CA VAL A 55 19.01 -13.87 -6.14
C VAL A 55 19.40 -13.43 -7.56
N GLY A 56 19.08 -12.18 -7.91
CA GLY A 56 19.23 -11.59 -9.23
C GLY A 56 18.04 -11.84 -10.17
N GLU A 57 17.03 -12.62 -9.77
CA GLU A 57 15.82 -12.83 -10.55
C GLU A 57 14.96 -11.57 -10.57
N LYS A 58 14.42 -11.26 -11.75
CA LYS A 58 13.40 -10.23 -11.96
C LYS A 58 12.08 -10.87 -12.34
N LYS A 59 11.00 -10.39 -11.74
CA LYS A 59 9.65 -10.92 -11.96
C LYS A 59 8.65 -9.80 -12.10
N ASN A 60 7.80 -9.90 -13.11
CA ASN A 60 6.65 -9.03 -13.28
C ASN A 60 5.39 -9.78 -12.84
N ILE A 61 4.60 -9.17 -11.97
CA ILE A 61 3.38 -9.76 -11.43
C ILE A 61 2.26 -8.74 -11.36
N LYS A 62 1.04 -9.22 -11.54
CA LYS A 62 -0.19 -8.49 -11.23
C LYS A 62 -0.78 -9.05 -9.95
N ILE A 63 -1.00 -8.18 -8.98
CA ILE A 63 -1.62 -8.49 -7.68
C ILE A 63 -3.06 -7.99 -7.72
N PRO A 64 -4.06 -8.87 -7.62
CA PRO A 64 -5.45 -8.45 -7.53
C PRO A 64 -5.69 -7.70 -6.21
N TYR A 65 -6.63 -6.75 -6.18
CA TYR A 65 -6.86 -5.92 -5.00
C TYR A 65 -7.07 -6.71 -3.70
N GLN A 66 -7.67 -7.91 -3.77
CA GLN A 66 -7.89 -8.80 -2.61
C GLN A 66 -6.59 -9.29 -1.96
N GLU A 67 -5.49 -9.36 -2.73
CA GLU A 67 -4.16 -9.71 -2.23
C GLU A 67 -3.25 -8.47 -2.07
N ALA A 68 -3.81 -7.27 -2.28
CA ALA A 68 -3.17 -5.97 -2.09
C ALA A 68 -3.80 -5.22 -0.90
N TYR A 69 -4.48 -4.10 -1.16
CA TYR A 69 -5.08 -3.23 -0.14
C TYR A 69 -6.58 -3.46 0.08
N GLY A 70 -7.10 -4.61 -0.39
CA GLY A 70 -8.49 -4.99 -0.25
C GLY A 70 -9.45 -4.15 -1.10
N GLU A 71 -10.74 -4.39 -0.92
CA GLU A 71 -11.79 -3.57 -1.52
C GLU A 71 -11.92 -2.23 -0.80
N LYS A 72 -12.48 -1.23 -1.50
CA LYS A 72 -12.99 -0.05 -0.82
C LYS A 72 -14.15 -0.45 0.08
N ARG A 73 -14.15 0.08 1.30
CA ARG A 73 -15.19 -0.15 2.30
C ARG A 73 -16.03 1.09 2.43
N ASP A 74 -17.34 0.94 2.19
CA ASP A 74 -18.31 2.02 2.35
C ASP A 74 -18.35 2.54 3.80
N GLU A 75 -18.04 1.68 4.78
CA GLU A 75 -17.92 2.06 6.19
C GLU A 75 -16.80 3.06 6.48
N LEU A 76 -15.83 3.20 5.56
CA LEU A 76 -14.76 4.18 5.64
C LEU A 76 -15.05 5.46 4.83
N MET A 77 -16.25 5.59 4.28
CA MET A 77 -16.77 6.83 3.71
C MET A 77 -17.46 7.60 4.83
N LEU A 78 -16.77 8.61 5.37
CA LEU A 78 -17.20 9.37 6.53
C LEU A 78 -17.95 10.62 6.09
N GLU A 79 -19.21 10.74 6.51
CA GLU A 79 -19.96 11.99 6.37
C GLU A 79 -19.65 12.89 7.57
N VAL A 80 -19.03 14.03 7.30
CA VAL A 80 -18.56 14.98 8.31
C VAL A 80 -19.29 16.31 8.15
N PRO A 81 -19.88 16.88 9.21
CA PRO A 81 -20.45 18.22 9.17
C PRO A 81 -19.37 19.26 8.82
N LYS A 82 -19.72 20.24 7.98
CA LYS A 82 -18.78 21.33 7.67
C LYS A 82 -18.35 22.14 8.90
N THR A 83 -19.15 22.12 9.97
CA THR A 83 -18.84 22.74 11.26
C THR A 83 -17.64 22.11 11.97
N ASP A 84 -17.30 20.87 11.63
CA ASP A 84 -16.19 20.12 12.24
C ASP A 84 -14.88 20.37 11.48
N LEU A 85 -14.95 21.03 10.32
CA LEU A 85 -13.77 21.45 9.57
C LEU A 85 -13.12 22.68 10.24
N PRO A 86 -11.80 22.89 10.04
CA PRO A 86 -11.11 24.09 10.52
C PRO A 86 -11.82 25.38 10.09
N GLU A 87 -11.91 26.35 11.00
CA GLU A 87 -12.57 27.63 10.74
C GLU A 87 -11.91 28.37 9.55
N GLY A 88 -12.73 28.88 8.63
CA GLY A 88 -12.26 29.57 7.43
C GLY A 88 -11.76 28.66 6.31
N LEU A 89 -11.84 27.34 6.46
CA LEU A 89 -11.52 26.38 5.40
C LEU A 89 -12.67 26.26 4.42
N GLU A 90 -12.41 26.51 3.14
CA GLU A 90 -13.35 26.18 2.05
C GLU A 90 -13.06 24.75 1.54
N PRO A 91 -13.99 23.79 1.74
CA PRO A 91 -13.78 22.40 1.34
C PRO A 91 -13.78 22.25 -0.19
N GLN A 92 -12.79 21.51 -0.71
CA GLN A 92 -12.63 21.21 -2.12
C GLN A 92 -12.36 19.71 -2.30
N VAL A 93 -12.94 19.11 -3.34
CA VAL A 93 -12.71 17.70 -3.68
C VAL A 93 -11.21 17.47 -3.97
N GLY A 94 -10.67 16.37 -3.47
CA GLY A 94 -9.26 16.02 -3.51
C GLY A 94 -8.44 16.55 -2.33
N MET A 95 -9.02 17.40 -1.46
CA MET A 95 -8.33 17.82 -0.23
C MET A 95 -8.10 16.63 0.71
N GLN A 96 -6.92 16.57 1.32
CA GLN A 96 -6.57 15.52 2.27
C GLN A 96 -6.64 16.03 3.71
N PHE A 97 -7.22 15.20 4.57
CA PHE A 97 -7.41 15.46 6.00
C PHE A 97 -6.68 14.41 6.82
N GLN A 98 -5.92 14.88 7.81
CA GLN A 98 -5.27 14.02 8.78
C GLN A 98 -6.25 13.73 9.93
N LEU A 99 -6.72 12.49 10.02
CA LEU A 99 -7.64 12.05 11.08
C LEU A 99 -6.88 11.24 12.13
N ASN A 100 -7.08 11.58 13.40
CA ASN A 100 -6.52 10.81 14.51
C ASN A 100 -7.41 9.62 14.82
N THR A 101 -6.83 8.42 14.91
CA THR A 101 -7.56 7.21 15.29
C THR A 101 -7.64 7.08 16.81
N PRO A 102 -8.69 6.43 17.36
CA PRO A 102 -8.78 6.15 18.80
C PRO A 102 -7.60 5.32 19.34
N THR A 103 -6.92 4.58 18.48
CA THR A 103 -5.74 3.76 18.79
C THR A 103 -4.43 4.56 18.86
N GLY A 104 -4.48 5.89 18.70
CA GLY A 104 -3.31 6.78 18.76
C GLY A 104 -2.53 6.87 17.44
N GLY A 105 -3.07 6.32 16.36
CA GLY A 105 -2.53 6.46 15.02
C GLY A 105 -3.13 7.64 14.26
N THR A 106 -2.68 7.80 13.02
CA THR A 106 -3.21 8.80 12.10
C THR A 106 -3.52 8.12 10.77
N ILE A 107 -4.67 8.44 10.19
CA ILE A 107 -5.01 8.09 8.81
C ILE A 107 -5.20 9.35 7.97
N ILE A 108 -4.95 9.24 6.68
CA ILE A 108 -5.23 10.31 5.71
C ILE A 108 -6.55 9.96 5.04
N ALA A 109 -7.50 10.89 5.07
CA ALA A 109 -8.77 10.78 4.37
C ALA A 109 -8.83 11.82 3.26
N GLU A 110 -9.39 11.47 2.11
CA GLU A 110 -9.56 12.37 0.97
C GLU A 110 -11.00 12.86 0.89
N LEU A 111 -11.21 14.17 0.72
CA LEU A 111 -12.53 14.72 0.47
C LEU A 111 -12.97 14.35 -0.94
N THR A 112 -14.01 13.53 -1.05
CA THR A 112 -14.53 13.05 -2.34
C THR A 112 -15.78 13.79 -2.78
N GLU A 113 -16.54 14.38 -1.85
CA GLU A 113 -17.78 15.08 -2.15
C GLU A 113 -18.01 16.25 -1.19
N VAL A 114 -18.47 17.38 -1.72
CA VAL A 114 -18.94 18.53 -0.94
C VAL A 114 -20.45 18.66 -1.14
N ARG A 115 -21.22 18.57 -0.06
CA ARG A 115 -22.68 18.79 -0.04
C ARG A 115 -23.00 20.16 0.56
N ASP A 116 -24.28 20.47 0.79
CA ASP A 116 -24.69 21.76 1.37
C ASP A 116 -24.18 21.92 2.81
N GLU A 117 -24.47 20.95 3.69
CA GLU A 117 -24.12 21.00 5.12
C GLU A 117 -22.97 20.06 5.53
N THR A 118 -22.71 19.03 4.72
CA THR A 118 -21.73 17.98 5.01
C THR A 118 -20.68 17.85 3.90
N VAL A 119 -19.61 17.12 4.20
CA VAL A 119 -18.61 16.64 3.24
C VAL A 119 -18.43 15.15 3.42
N ILE A 120 -18.05 14.46 2.34
CA ILE A 120 -17.74 13.03 2.37
C ILE A 120 -16.23 12.86 2.28
N LEU A 121 -15.66 12.22 3.31
CA LEU A 121 -14.24 11.89 3.39
C LEU A 121 -14.05 10.39 3.17
N ASP A 122 -13.26 10.01 2.18
CA ASP A 122 -12.83 8.64 1.94
C ASP A 122 -11.58 8.34 2.77
N ALA A 123 -11.75 7.53 3.83
CA ALA A 123 -10.68 7.09 4.72
C ALA A 123 -10.09 5.72 4.33
N ASN A 124 -10.44 5.18 3.16
CA ASN A 124 -9.80 3.97 2.63
C ASN A 124 -8.33 4.24 2.29
N HIS A 125 -7.55 3.16 2.18
CA HIS A 125 -6.20 3.30 1.62
C HIS A 125 -6.32 3.79 0.16
N PRO A 126 -5.45 4.71 -0.32
CA PRO A 126 -5.55 5.26 -1.68
C PRO A 126 -5.53 4.20 -2.81
N LEU A 127 -4.93 3.04 -2.51
CA LEU A 127 -4.81 1.89 -3.40
C LEU A 127 -5.90 0.81 -3.19
N SER A 128 -6.85 0.99 -2.26
CA SER A 128 -7.97 0.06 -2.07
C SER A 128 -8.85 0.00 -3.32
N GLY A 129 -9.26 -1.22 -3.69
CA GLY A 129 -10.04 -1.52 -4.89
C GLY A 129 -9.24 -1.48 -6.20
N LYS A 130 -7.91 -1.29 -6.14
CA LYS A 130 -7.04 -1.28 -7.32
C LYS A 130 -6.19 -2.54 -7.38
N ASP A 131 -6.16 -3.17 -8.56
CA ASP A 131 -5.13 -4.15 -8.88
C ASP A 131 -3.80 -3.41 -9.06
N LEU A 132 -2.71 -4.05 -8.64
CA LEU A 132 -1.37 -3.48 -8.67
C LEU A 132 -0.44 -4.31 -9.53
N ASN A 133 0.38 -3.66 -10.35
CA ASN A 133 1.43 -4.30 -11.12
C ASN A 133 2.78 -4.02 -10.47
N PHE A 134 3.60 -5.06 -10.29
CA PHE A 134 4.94 -4.92 -9.72
C PHE A 134 5.98 -5.56 -10.62
N GLU A 135 7.06 -4.83 -10.90
CA GLU A 135 8.36 -5.40 -11.26
C GLU A 135 9.15 -5.56 -9.96
N ILE A 136 9.63 -6.78 -9.67
CA ILE A 136 10.37 -7.10 -8.44
C ILE A 136 11.71 -7.73 -8.83
N GLU A 137 12.78 -7.29 -8.19
CA GLU A 137 14.13 -7.83 -8.30
C GLU A 137 14.60 -8.31 -6.93
N LEU A 138 14.89 -9.60 -6.79
CA LEU A 138 15.46 -10.13 -5.55
C LEU A 138 16.97 -9.84 -5.50
N VAL A 139 17.38 -8.95 -4.59
CA VAL A 139 18.77 -8.48 -4.48
C VAL A 139 19.59 -9.40 -3.57
N GLU A 140 19.02 -9.83 -2.45
CA GLU A 140 19.76 -10.59 -1.44
C GLU A 140 18.81 -11.45 -0.59
N ILE A 141 19.29 -12.64 -0.17
CA ILE A 141 18.72 -13.41 0.94
C ILE A 141 19.68 -13.27 2.11
N VAL A 142 19.32 -12.45 3.11
CA VAL A 142 20.22 -11.96 4.16
C VAL A 142 20.59 -13.07 5.14
N SER A 143 19.66 -13.97 5.46
CA SER A 143 19.94 -15.17 6.26
C SER A 143 18.79 -16.17 6.13
N PRO A 144 19.03 -17.43 5.72
CA PRO A 144 18.11 -18.51 6.04
C PRO A 144 18.17 -18.70 7.55
N ILE A 145 17.04 -18.61 8.26
CA ILE A 145 17.00 -19.07 9.66
C ILE A 145 17.15 -20.60 9.59
N ILE A 146 18.39 -21.08 9.72
CA ILE A 146 18.67 -22.51 9.87
C ILE A 146 18.10 -22.90 11.24
N THR A 147 16.95 -23.58 11.24
CA THR A 147 16.43 -24.28 12.42
C THR A 147 16.97 -25.70 12.44
#